data_AF-D4N1J5-F1
#
_entry.id   AF-D4N1J5-F1
#
_cell.length_a   1.000
_cell.length_b   1.000
_cell.length_c   1.000
_cell.angle_alpha   90.00
_cell.angle_beta   90.00
_cell.angle_gamma   90.00
#
_symmetry.space_group_name_H-M   'P 1'
#
loop_
_entity.id
_entity.type
_entity.pdbx_description
1 polymer ?
#
loop_
_entity_poly.entity_id
_entity_poly.type
_entity_poly.pdbx_seq_one_letter_code
_entity_poly.pdbx_strand_id
1 'polypeptide(L)' 'MEEKEMLIKIYNQQDRLDVAQILIKNGYTVSQTKRARVPGGKTVDYFLKVKLDEENANTTK' A
#
# COMPACT_ATOMS: atom_id res chain seq x y z
N MET A 1 -11.74 8.87 -15.17
CA MET A 1 -11.67 9.10 -13.72
C MET A 1 -10.23 8.88 -13.32
N GLU A 2 -9.60 9.85 -12.68
CA GLU A 2 -8.19 9.73 -12.29
C GLU A 2 -8.08 8.64 -11.22
N GLU A 3 -7.41 7.52 -11.52
CA GLU A 3 -7.13 6.48 -10.54
C GLU A 3 -6.22 7.07 -9.46
N LYS A 4 -6.82 7.48 -8.33
CA LYS A 4 -6.07 8.02 -7.19
C LYS A 4 -5.34 6.90 -6.49
N GLU A 5 -4.10 6.69 -6.90
CA GLU A 5 -3.16 5.81 -6.21
C GLU A 5 -2.47 6.59 -5.09
N MET A 6 -2.58 6.10 -3.85
CA MET A 6 -1.93 6.68 -2.67
C MET A 6 -0.72 5.86 -2.27
N LEU A 7 0.35 6.52 -1.85
CA LEU A 7 1.56 5.86 -1.35
C LEU A 7 1.74 6.18 0.14
N ILE A 8 1.72 5.15 0.98
CA ILE A 8 1.94 5.26 2.42
C ILE A 8 3.33 4.72 2.73
N LYS A 9 4.18 5.56 3.31
CA LYS A 9 5.52 5.16 3.74
C LYS A 9 5.48 4.53 5.13
N ILE A 10 5.94 3.28 5.24
CA ILE A 10 5.94 2.55 6.52
C ILE A 10 7.24 1.76 6.65
N TYR A 11 8.04 2.08 7.67
CA TYR A 11 9.38 1.51 7.86
C TYR A 11 9.35 0.09 8.42
N ASN A 12 8.53 -0.14 9.45
CA ASN A 12 8.41 -1.45 10.09
C ASN A 12 7.65 -2.44 9.20
N GLN A 13 8.07 -3.70 9.20
CA GLN A 13 7.40 -4.76 8.44
C GLN A 13 6.06 -5.15 9.05
N GLN A 14 5.97 -5.25 10.37
CA GLN A 14 4.73 -5.66 11.04
C GLN A 14 3.62 -4.63 10.76
N ASP A 15 3.91 -3.35 10.97
CA ASP A 15 2.97 -2.26 10.68
C ASP A 15 2.51 -2.24 9.22
N ARG A 16 3.38 -2.61 8.26
CA ARG A 16 2.98 -2.74 6.85
C ARG A 16 1.96 -3.83 6.63
N LEU A 17 2.14 -4.98 7.27
CA LEU A 17 1.22 -6.10 7.15
C LEU A 17 -0.14 -5.76 7.78
N ASP A 18 -0.13 -5.14 8.96
CA ASP A 18 -1.35 -4.77 9.68
C ASP A 18 -2.15 -3.71 8.90
N VAL A 19 -1.48 -2.65 8.42
CA VAL A 19 -2.13 -1.61 7.61
C VAL A 19 -2.63 -2.17 6.28
N ALA A 20 -1.86 -3.03 5.61
CA ALA A 20 -2.31 -3.68 4.37
C ALA A 20 -3.57 -4.51 4.60
N GLN A 21 -3.61 -5.33 5.66
CA GLN A 21 -4.79 -6.13 5.99
C GLN A 21 -6.02 -5.27 6.25
N ILE A 22 -5.88 -4.17 7.01
CA ILE A 22 -6.98 -3.24 7.28
C ILE A 22 -7.49 -2.65 5.97
N LEU A 23 -6.60 -2.18 5.10
CA LEU A 23 -6.97 -1.57 3.83
C LEU A 23 -7.70 -2.57 2.91
N ILE A 24 -7.22 -3.81 2.78
CA ILE A 24 -7.90 -4.87 2.02
C ILE A 24 -9.31 -5.09 2.54
N LYS A 25 -9.49 -5.21 3.87
CA LYS A 25 -10.80 -5.40 4.50
C LYS A 25 -11.76 -4.22 4.25
N ASN A 26 -11.24 -3.04 3.93
CA ASN A 26 -12.04 -1.85 3.64
C ASN A 26 -12.23 -1.62 2.13
N GLY A 27 -11.93 -2.62 1.28
CA GLY A 27 -12.15 -2.50 -0.16
C GLY A 27 -11.05 -1.78 -0.92
N TYR A 28 -9.86 -1.65 -0.34
CA TYR A 28 -8.71 -1.12 -1.05
C TYR A 28 -7.83 -2.24 -1.58
N THR A 29 -7.41 -2.09 -2.83
CA THR A 29 -6.32 -2.90 -3.37
C THR A 29 -5.00 -2.32 -2.88
N VAL A 30 -4.18 -3.14 -2.23
CA VAL A 30 -2.85 -2.75 -1.75
C VAL A 30 -1.76 -3.54 -2.43
N SER A 31 -0.64 -2.88 -2.70
CA SER A 31 0.57 -3.47 -3.28
C SER A 31 1.80 -2.90 -2.59
N GLN A 32 2.82 -3.72 -2.35
CA GLN A 32 4.05 -3.25 -1.73
C GLN A 32 5.04 -2.80 -2.80
N THR A 33 5.65 -1.63 -2.61
CA THR A 33 6.77 -1.16 -3.44
C THR A 33 7.91 -0.69 -2.55
N LYS A 34 9.12 -0.74 -3.11
CA LYS A 34 10.34 -0.25 -2.45
C LYS A 34 11.01 0.76 -3.36
N ARG A 35 11.42 1.90 -2.81
CA ARG A 35 12.13 2.93 -3.54
C ARG A 35 13.47 3.18 -2.87
N ALA A 36 14.53 3.25 -3.66
CA ALA A 36 15.82 3.70 -3.15
C ALA A 36 15.68 5.16 -2.71
N ARG A 37 16.11 5.47 -1.47
CA ARG A 37 16.04 6.85 -0.95
C ARG A 37 16.98 7.78 -1.71
N VAL A 38 18.12 7.25 -2.15
CA VAL A 38 19.11 7.94 -2.96
C VAL A 38 19.54 7.04 -4.12
N PRO A 39 19.81 7.58 -5.32
CA PRO A 39 20.36 6.79 -6.42
C PRO A 39 21.72 6.22 -6.02
N GLY A 40 21.82 4.88 -5.95
CA GLY A 40 23.05 4.16 -5.57
C GLY A 40 23.22 3.87 -4.07
N GLY A 41 22.27 4.26 -3.21
CA GLY A 41 22.36 3.99 -1.77
C GLY A 41 21.83 2.62 -1.37
N LYS A 42 22.36 2.06 -0.27
CA LYS A 42 21.90 0.80 0.33
C LYS A 42 20.56 0.93 1.08
N THR A 43 20.11 2.16 1.33
CA THR A 43 18.88 2.42 2.10
C THR A 43 17.67 2.44 1.18
N VAL A 44 16.75 1.50 1.44
CA VAL A 44 15.46 1.41 0.75
C VAL A 44 14.35 1.89 1.67
N ASP A 45 13.45 2.68 1.11
CA ASP A 45 12.21 3.07 1.73
C ASP A 45 11.09 2.16 1.24
N TYR A 46 10.29 1.62 2.16
CA TYR A 46 9.16 0.77 1.84
C TYR A 46 7.86 1.57 1.83
N PHE A 47 7.04 1.32 0.81
CA PHE A 47 5.77 1.98 0.61
C PHE A 47 4.67 0.94 0.35
N LEU A 48 3.48 1.21 0.87
CA LEU A 48 2.24 0.58 0.43
C LEU A 48 1.59 1.49 -0.60
N LYS A 49 1.37 0.95 -1.79
CA LYS A 49 0.56 1.53 -2.84
C LYS A 49 -0.88 1.08 -2.61
N VAL A 50 -1.76 2.04 -2.38
CA VAL A 50 -3.18 1.84 -2.08
C VAL A 50 -3.97 2.39 -3.24
N LYS A 51 -4.89 1.60 -3.78
CA LYS A 51 -5.82 1.99 -4.82
C LYS A 51 -7.22 1.67 -4.34
N LEU A 52 -8.14 2.63 -4.50
CA LEU A 52 -9.55 2.36 -4.28
C LEU A 52 -10.01 1.36 -5.34
N ASP A 53 -10.56 0.25 -4.89
CA ASP A 53 -11.03 -0.82 -5.75
C ASP A 53 -12.50 -1.03 -5.45
N GLU A 54 -13.36 -0.35 -6.23
CA GLU A 54 -14.81 -0.38 -6.03
C GLU A 54 -15.38 -1.80 -6.19
N GLU A 55 -14.65 -2.71 -6.85
CA GLU A 55 -15.03 -4.12 -6.99
C GLU A 55 -14.65 -4.96 -5.74
N ASN A 56 -13.54 -4.65 -5.07
CA ASN A 56 -13.11 -5.29 -3.81
C ASN A 56 -13.87 -4.77 -2.57
N ALA A 57 -14.50 -3.60 -2.66
CA ALA A 57 -15.31 -3.02 -1.57
C ALA A 57 -16.63 -3.76 -1.31
N ASN A 58 -16.93 -4.82 -2.05
CA ASN A 58 -18.09 -5.65 -1.79
C ASN A 58 -17.81 -6.66 -0.66
N THR A 59 -17.85 -6.19 0.58
CA THR A 59 -17.77 -7.04 1.78
C THR A 59 -19.06 -7.81 2.06
N THR A 60 -19.87 -8.09 1.03
CA THR A 60 -21.11 -8.86 1.13
C THR A 60 -20.90 -10.24 0.51
N LYS A 61 -20.35 -11.19 1.28
CA LYS A 61 -20.57 -12.62 1.08
C LYS A 61 -20.60 -13.33 2.42
#